data_AF-A0A364V552-F1
#
_entry.id   AF-A0A364V552-F1
#
_cell.length_a   1.000
_cell.length_b   1.000
_cell.length_c   1.000
_cell.angle_alpha   90.00
_cell.angle_beta   90.00
_cell.angle_gamma   90.00
#
_symmetry.space_group_name_H-M   'P 1'
#
loop_
_entity.id
_entity.type
_entity.pdbx_description
1 polymer ?
#
loop_
_entity_poly.entity_id
_entity_poly.type
_entity_poly.pdbx_seq_one_letter_code
_entity_poly.pdbx_strand_id
1 'polypeptide(L)'
;MSEAASSPRPEDPARPEENPWSRFIHRYFSHRGSLSEGLDKLNSQLGLNTQPFAAQLQADTTVKTPTANHARSVMYAPDMDGQADPGEVVWVDIRPRRGGEMESRAVLIIGRNGHTLLTLLISENKDHLSEDNWLPIGSGPWENRGGESWIRLDKLIEVPESQILRRGVSMPERRFDRISARLRNDYGWR
;
A
#
# COMPACT_ATOMS: atom_id res chain seq x y z
N MET A 1 16.24 -57.55 -55.30
CA MET A 1 14.87 -57.05 -55.02
C MET A 1 14.41 -57.82 -53.79
N SER A 2 14.76 -57.32 -52.59
CA SER A 2 13.86 -56.58 -51.66
C SER A 2 13.00 -57.54 -50.83
N GLU A 3 12.63 -57.35 -49.56
CA GLU A 3 13.10 -56.71 -48.32
C GLU A 3 12.00 -57.06 -47.27
N ALA A 4 12.27 -56.85 -45.97
CA ALA A 4 11.35 -56.88 -44.80
C ALA A 4 11.02 -58.28 -44.22
N ALA A 5 11.52 -58.71 -43.06
CA ALA A 5 11.74 -58.12 -41.72
C ALA A 5 10.47 -57.95 -40.88
N SER A 6 10.59 -58.41 -39.63
CA SER A 6 9.58 -58.84 -38.65
C SER A 6 8.88 -57.69 -37.90
N SER A 7 7.60 -57.86 -37.54
CA SER A 7 6.79 -56.92 -36.75
C SER A 7 6.69 -57.29 -35.26
N PRO A 8 6.85 -56.34 -34.32
CA PRO A 8 6.37 -56.48 -32.94
C PRO A 8 5.18 -55.55 -32.58
N ARG A 9 4.53 -55.90 -31.45
CA ARG A 9 3.33 -55.32 -30.78
C ARG A 9 3.43 -53.83 -30.40
N PRO A 10 2.29 -53.13 -30.18
CA PRO A 10 2.27 -51.78 -29.62
C PRO A 10 2.46 -51.76 -28.09
N GLU A 11 3.37 -50.90 -27.62
CA GLU A 11 3.65 -50.59 -26.21
C GLU A 11 2.82 -49.39 -25.70
N ASP A 12 2.64 -49.37 -24.38
CA ASP A 12 1.88 -48.43 -23.51
C ASP A 12 2.49 -47.00 -23.50
N PRO A 13 1.71 -45.90 -23.51
CA PRO A 13 2.26 -44.54 -23.55
C PRO A 13 3.02 -44.15 -22.26
N ALA A 14 4.31 -43.86 -22.44
CA ALA A 14 5.21 -43.33 -21.44
C ALA A 14 4.84 -41.89 -20.98
N ARG A 15 5.08 -41.68 -19.69
CA ARG A 15 5.00 -40.44 -18.89
C ARG A 15 5.81 -39.29 -19.55
N PRO A 16 5.31 -38.04 -19.61
CA PRO A 16 6.04 -36.95 -20.25
C PRO A 16 7.30 -36.57 -19.46
N GLU A 17 8.44 -36.58 -20.17
CA GLU A 17 9.77 -36.24 -19.67
C GLU A 17 9.99 -34.72 -19.54
N GLU A 18 10.78 -34.39 -18.52
CA GLU A 18 11.06 -33.07 -18.00
C GLU A 18 12.09 -32.32 -18.85
N ASN A 19 11.81 -31.03 -19.08
CA ASN A 19 12.50 -30.18 -20.03
C ASN A 19 13.96 -29.84 -19.57
N PRO A 20 15.01 -30.05 -20.39
CA PRO A 20 16.43 -29.96 -20.03
C PRO A 20 16.98 -28.54 -19.75
N TRP A 21 16.16 -27.50 -19.82
CA TRP A 21 16.52 -26.13 -19.41
C TRP A 21 16.43 -25.91 -17.88
N SER A 22 15.79 -26.83 -17.15
CA SER A 22 15.70 -26.81 -15.68
C SER A 22 17.03 -27.14 -14.97
N ARG A 23 17.98 -27.78 -15.66
CA ARG A 23 19.30 -28.18 -15.09
C ARG A 23 20.43 -27.16 -15.29
N PHE A 24 20.18 -26.05 -15.98
CA PHE A 24 21.18 -24.99 -16.15
C PHE A 24 21.11 -23.89 -15.07
N ILE A 25 19.94 -23.61 -14.51
CA ILE A 25 19.79 -22.54 -13.48
C ILE A 25 20.22 -23.03 -12.08
N HIS A 26 20.23 -24.34 -11.83
CA HIS A 26 20.63 -24.90 -10.53
C HIS A 26 22.15 -25.06 -10.31
N ARG A 27 23.01 -24.60 -11.23
CA ARG A 27 24.48 -24.76 -11.09
C ARG A 27 25.24 -23.53 -10.61
N TYR A 28 24.61 -22.36 -10.55
CA TYR A 28 25.27 -21.13 -10.08
C TYR A 28 24.82 -20.64 -8.70
N PHE A 29 23.79 -21.24 -8.11
CA PHE A 29 23.31 -20.85 -6.78
C PHE A 29 23.57 -21.93 -5.73
N SER A 30 24.83 -22.06 -5.35
CA SER A 30 25.18 -22.62 -4.03
C SER A 30 26.64 -22.35 -3.69
N HIS A 31 26.97 -21.14 -3.21
CA HIS A 31 28.09 -20.95 -2.29
C HIS A 31 27.74 -19.92 -1.22
N ARG A 32 27.56 -20.45 -0.01
CA ARG A 32 27.92 -19.92 1.33
C ARG A 32 27.19 -18.68 1.86
N GLY A 33 26.44 -18.93 2.93
CA GLY A 33 26.00 -17.95 3.91
C GLY A 33 27.19 -17.29 4.65
N SER A 34 27.78 -16.29 4.02
CA SER A 34 28.69 -15.34 4.68
C SER A 34 28.44 -13.88 4.27
N LEU A 35 27.40 -13.62 3.47
CA LEU A 35 27.11 -12.27 2.99
C LEU A 35 26.29 -11.46 4.00
N SER A 36 25.33 -12.08 4.67
CA SER A 36 24.53 -11.41 5.72
C SER A 36 25.36 -11.10 6.96
N GLU A 37 26.16 -12.06 7.43
CA GLU A 37 27.01 -11.88 8.61
C GLU A 37 28.16 -10.86 8.36
N GLY A 38 28.65 -10.79 7.12
CA GLY A 38 29.62 -9.78 6.69
C GLY A 38 29.02 -8.38 6.60
N LEU A 39 27.78 -8.26 6.09
CA LEU A 39 27.05 -6.99 6.03
C LEU A 39 26.67 -6.48 7.41
N ASP A 40 26.30 -7.35 8.34
CA ASP A 40 25.97 -6.98 9.72
C ASP A 40 27.20 -6.48 10.49
N LYS A 41 28.37 -7.10 10.30
CA LYS A 41 29.64 -6.62 10.89
C LYS A 41 30.09 -5.28 10.30
N LEU A 42 29.88 -5.04 9.01
CA LEU A 42 30.19 -3.76 8.37
C LEU A 42 29.22 -2.66 8.85
N ASN A 43 27.92 -2.93 8.96
CA ASN A 43 26.94 -1.96 9.46
C ASN A 43 27.19 -1.56 10.92
N SER A 44 27.58 -2.52 11.76
CA SER A 44 27.90 -2.25 13.16
C SER A 44 29.22 -1.48 13.33
N GLN A 45 30.21 -1.69 12.46
CA GLN A 45 31.45 -0.88 12.44
C GLN A 45 31.25 0.52 11.85
N LEU A 46 30.30 0.71 10.93
CA LEU A 46 29.97 2.01 10.33
C LEU A 46 28.96 2.82 11.16
N GLY A 47 28.47 2.30 12.29
CA GLY A 47 27.48 2.98 13.12
C GLY A 47 26.11 3.16 12.45
N LEU A 48 25.84 2.44 11.35
CA LEU A 48 24.62 2.52 10.55
C LEU A 48 23.48 1.67 11.14
N ASN A 49 23.43 1.52 12.47
CA ASN A 49 22.27 0.97 13.16
C ASN A 49 21.13 2.00 13.19
N THR A 50 20.71 2.45 12.01
CA THR A 50 19.35 2.95 11.80
C THR A 50 18.61 1.76 11.23
N GLN A 51 17.95 0.98 12.08
CA GLN A 51 16.99 0.01 11.57
C GLN A 51 16.06 0.76 10.62
N PRO A 52 15.89 0.32 9.36
CA PRO A 52 14.99 0.99 8.46
C PRO A 52 13.59 0.87 9.08
N PHE A 53 12.94 2.01 9.28
CA PHE A 53 11.54 2.15 9.71
C PHE A 53 10.58 1.23 8.91
N ALA A 54 11.02 0.77 7.72
CA ALA A 54 10.35 -0.23 6.89
C ALA A 54 10.12 -1.60 7.56
N ALA A 55 10.96 -2.04 8.51
CA ALA A 55 10.75 -3.32 9.20
C ALA A 55 9.64 -3.24 10.27
N GLN A 56 9.34 -2.04 10.80
CA GLN A 56 8.39 -1.87 11.90
C GLN A 56 6.94 -1.65 11.45
N LEU A 57 6.70 -1.38 10.17
CA LEU A 57 5.34 -1.21 9.63
C LEU A 57 4.68 -2.49 9.13
N GLN A 58 5.29 -3.64 9.41
CA GLN A 58 4.52 -4.90 9.55
C GLN A 58 3.76 -4.96 10.89
N ALA A 59 3.35 -3.80 11.43
CA ALA A 59 2.48 -3.72 12.57
C ALA A 59 1.07 -4.14 12.13
N ASP A 60 0.63 -5.24 12.71
CA ASP A 60 -0.57 -6.04 12.52
C ASP A 60 -1.92 -5.27 12.66
N THR A 61 -1.94 -3.94 12.56
CA THR A 61 -3.11 -3.07 12.50
C THR A 61 -2.63 -1.70 12.02
N THR A 62 -3.25 -1.15 10.97
CA THR A 62 -3.05 0.26 10.60
C THR A 62 -3.21 1.13 11.84
N VAL A 63 -2.15 1.79 12.29
CA VAL A 63 -2.17 2.63 13.49
C VAL A 63 -3.10 3.80 13.22
N LYS A 64 -4.29 3.76 13.83
CA LYS A 64 -5.28 4.82 13.76
C LYS A 64 -5.04 5.76 14.93
N THR A 65 -4.50 6.94 14.67
CA THR A 65 -4.23 7.94 15.70
C THR A 65 -5.32 9.01 15.68
N PRO A 66 -5.73 9.59 16.82
CA PRO A 66 -6.65 10.72 16.82
C PRO A 66 -6.12 11.87 15.97
N THR A 67 -6.94 12.36 15.04
CA THR A 67 -6.56 13.43 14.08
C THR A 67 -6.14 14.72 14.79
N ALA A 68 -6.72 15.02 15.95
CA ALA A 68 -6.37 16.19 16.74
C ALA A 68 -4.92 16.18 17.25
N ASN A 69 -4.31 15.01 17.45
CA ASN A 69 -2.92 14.91 17.92
C ASN A 69 -1.90 15.37 16.87
N HIS A 70 -2.31 15.47 15.60
CA HIS A 70 -1.45 15.85 14.48
C HIS A 70 -1.85 17.20 13.88
N ALA A 71 -2.76 17.92 14.54
CA ALA A 71 -3.32 19.18 14.08
C ALA A 71 -2.23 20.20 13.75
N ARG A 72 -2.30 20.74 12.54
CA ARG A 72 -1.36 21.71 11.96
C ARG A 72 -2.06 22.49 10.86
N SER A 73 -1.31 23.28 10.10
CA SER A 73 -1.87 23.92 8.91
C SER A 73 -2.29 22.87 7.89
N VAL A 74 -3.55 22.93 7.44
CA VAL A 74 -4.07 22.14 6.33
C VAL A 74 -4.25 23.06 5.12
N MET A 75 -3.55 22.73 4.04
CA MET A 75 -3.54 23.49 2.79
C MET A 75 -3.88 22.56 1.63
N TYR A 76 -4.61 23.08 0.66
CA TYR A 76 -4.83 22.41 -0.61
C TYR A 76 -3.70 22.80 -1.56
N ALA A 77 -2.90 21.82 -1.98
CA ALA A 77 -1.80 22.04 -2.92
C ALA A 77 -1.46 20.73 -3.67
N PRO A 78 -2.42 20.08 -4.36
CA PRO A 78 -2.10 18.89 -5.12
C PRO A 78 -1.20 19.28 -6.30
N ASP A 79 -0.03 18.66 -6.38
CA ASP A 79 0.86 18.77 -7.53
C ASP A 79 1.20 17.36 -8.00
N MET A 80 0.76 17.02 -9.20
CA MET A 80 0.96 15.69 -9.79
C MET A 80 2.40 15.54 -10.34
N ASP A 81 3.39 16.06 -9.62
CA ASP A 81 4.81 16.03 -9.97
C ASP A 81 5.48 14.68 -9.68
N GLY A 82 4.74 13.80 -8.99
CA GLY A 82 5.17 12.47 -8.58
C GLY A 82 5.50 12.35 -7.09
N GLN A 83 5.43 13.44 -6.32
CA GLN A 83 5.31 13.42 -4.87
C GLN A 83 3.84 13.35 -4.48
N ALA A 84 3.58 12.85 -3.27
CA ALA A 84 2.22 12.73 -2.77
C ALA A 84 1.87 13.96 -1.93
N ASP A 85 0.95 14.79 -2.41
CA ASP A 85 0.71 16.13 -1.85
C ASP A 85 -0.67 16.33 -1.20
N PRO A 86 -0.80 17.30 -0.29
CA PRO A 86 -2.08 17.63 0.33
C PRO A 86 -3.17 17.96 -0.69
N GLY A 87 -4.29 17.26 -0.61
CA GLY A 87 -5.37 17.34 -1.59
C GLY A 87 -5.39 16.18 -2.59
N GLU A 88 -4.41 15.28 -2.57
CA GLU A 88 -4.43 14.07 -3.36
C GLU A 88 -5.04 12.89 -2.63
N VAL A 89 -5.74 12.04 -3.37
CA VAL A 89 -6.23 10.74 -2.93
C VAL A 89 -5.34 9.65 -3.50
N VAL A 90 -4.81 8.81 -2.62
CA VAL A 90 -3.92 7.69 -2.97
C VAL A 90 -4.48 6.38 -2.41
N TRP A 91 -3.96 5.26 -2.90
CA TRP A 91 -4.36 3.93 -2.43
C TRP A 91 -3.26 3.33 -1.57
N VAL A 92 -3.66 2.72 -0.48
CA VAL A 92 -2.76 2.07 0.48
C VAL A 92 -3.30 0.71 0.83
N ASP A 93 -2.43 -0.29 0.92
CA ASP A 93 -2.83 -1.63 1.32
C ASP A 93 -2.80 -1.73 2.85
N ILE A 94 -3.98 -1.84 3.46
CA ILE A 94 -4.14 -1.87 4.91
C ILE A 94 -4.67 -3.22 5.39
N ARG A 95 -4.37 -3.57 6.64
CA ARG A 95 -5.04 -4.67 7.35
C ARG A 95 -6.00 -4.06 8.37
N PRO A 96 -7.32 -3.99 8.08
CA PRO A 96 -8.27 -3.32 8.96
C PRO A 96 -8.46 -4.02 10.30
N ARG A 97 -8.17 -5.33 10.35
CA ARG A 97 -8.18 -6.17 11.54
C ARG A 97 -6.88 -6.96 11.64
N ARG A 98 -6.42 -7.17 12.87
CA ARG A 98 -5.28 -8.03 13.20
C ARG A 98 -5.44 -9.44 12.61
N GLY A 99 -4.43 -9.90 11.87
CA GLY A 99 -4.47 -11.19 11.16
C GLY A 99 -5.49 -11.29 10.01
N GLY A 100 -6.13 -10.18 9.61
CA GLY A 100 -7.04 -10.13 8.47
C GLY A 100 -6.32 -10.02 7.13
N GLU A 101 -7.08 -10.11 6.04
CA GLU A 101 -6.56 -9.90 4.69
C GLU A 101 -6.10 -8.46 4.47
N MET A 102 -5.17 -8.28 3.51
CA MET A 102 -4.81 -6.95 3.06
C MET A 102 -5.89 -6.43 2.13
N GLU A 103 -6.28 -5.19 2.33
CA GLU A 103 -7.30 -4.53 1.55
C GLU A 103 -6.78 -3.18 1.07
N SER A 104 -6.90 -2.93 -0.24
CA SER A 104 -6.57 -1.63 -0.80
C SER A 104 -7.66 -0.62 -0.41
N ARG A 105 -7.26 0.50 0.19
CA ARG A 105 -8.15 1.58 0.60
C ARG A 105 -7.69 2.91 0.06
N ALA A 106 -8.65 3.71 -0.41
CA ALA A 106 -8.41 5.09 -0.77
C ALA A 106 -8.25 5.94 0.50
N VAL A 107 -7.25 6.82 0.49
CA VAL A 107 -6.97 7.76 1.57
C VAL A 107 -6.66 9.13 1.01
N LEU A 108 -7.19 10.19 1.64
CA LEU A 108 -6.90 11.58 1.29
C LEU A 108 -5.68 12.06 2.07
N ILE A 109 -4.69 12.63 1.39
CA ILE A 109 -3.55 13.28 2.01
C ILE A 109 -3.97 14.68 2.46
N ILE A 110 -3.73 14.97 3.74
CA ILE A 110 -4.02 16.28 4.35
C ILE A 110 -2.76 16.99 4.86
N GLY A 111 -1.61 16.31 4.80
CA GLY A 111 -0.34 16.85 5.24
C GLY A 111 0.75 15.78 5.25
N ARG A 112 1.94 16.18 5.69
CA ARG A 112 3.08 15.29 5.87
C ARG A 112 3.93 15.64 7.08
N ASN A 113 4.70 14.67 7.52
CA ASN A 113 5.75 14.77 8.52
C ASN A 113 6.99 14.03 8.00
N GLY A 114 7.91 14.75 7.35
CA GLY A 114 9.01 14.12 6.61
C GLY A 114 8.49 13.20 5.50
N HIS A 115 8.93 11.94 5.50
CA HIS A 115 8.49 10.91 4.54
C HIS A 115 7.20 10.18 4.94
N THR A 116 6.54 10.64 5.99
CA THR A 116 5.27 10.07 6.46
C THR A 116 4.12 11.00 6.07
N LEU A 117 3.18 10.47 5.30
CA LEU A 117 1.95 11.13 4.90
C LEU A 117 0.92 11.02 6.02
N LEU A 118 0.23 12.13 6.27
CA LEU A 118 -0.91 12.19 7.19
C LEU A 118 -2.17 12.10 6.35
N THR A 119 -2.93 11.00 6.52
CA THR A 119 -4.03 10.68 5.63
C THR A 119 -5.33 10.41 6.36
N LEU A 120 -6.45 10.71 5.70
CA LEU A 120 -7.79 10.40 6.16
C LEU A 120 -8.38 9.25 5.34
N LEU A 121 -9.08 8.34 6.03
CA LEU A 121 -9.67 7.17 5.39
C LEU A 121 -10.93 7.52 4.60
N ILE A 122 -11.03 7.02 3.36
CA ILE A 122 -12.26 7.06 2.56
C ILE A 122 -12.95 5.69 2.62
N SER A 123 -14.28 5.70 2.74
CA SER A 123 -15.13 4.52 2.81
C SER A 123 -16.36 4.69 1.91
N GLU A 124 -16.73 3.61 1.21
CA GLU A 124 -17.95 3.51 0.41
C GLU A 124 -19.15 2.96 1.23
N ASN A 125 -18.99 2.77 2.56
CA ASN A 125 -20.05 2.23 3.40
C ASN A 125 -21.09 3.32 3.77
N LYS A 126 -22.34 3.08 3.39
CA LYS A 126 -23.48 3.97 3.63
C LYS A 126 -23.88 4.09 5.11
N ASP A 127 -23.50 3.13 5.94
CA ASP A 127 -23.82 3.16 7.38
C ASP A 127 -23.23 4.40 8.08
N HIS A 128 -22.14 4.95 7.53
CA HIS A 128 -21.46 6.15 8.02
C HIS A 128 -22.30 7.43 7.94
N LEU A 129 -23.43 7.43 7.22
CA LEU A 129 -24.34 8.57 7.20
C LEU A 129 -24.84 8.96 8.60
N SER A 130 -24.90 7.99 9.52
CA SER A 130 -25.39 8.19 10.89
C SER A 130 -24.29 8.52 11.91
N GLU A 131 -23.03 8.59 11.47
CA GLU A 131 -21.85 8.80 12.33
C GLU A 131 -21.27 10.22 12.16
N ASP A 132 -21.24 11.03 13.22
CA ASP A 132 -20.81 12.45 13.17
C ASP A 132 -19.35 12.67 12.76
N ASN A 133 -18.51 11.66 12.95
CA ASN A 133 -17.08 11.67 12.62
C ASN A 133 -16.80 11.29 11.16
N TRP A 134 -17.84 11.03 10.37
CA TRP A 134 -17.75 10.78 8.93
C TRP A 134 -18.45 11.88 8.14
N LEU A 135 -17.74 12.43 7.16
CA LEU A 135 -18.26 13.49 6.31
C LEU A 135 -18.58 12.93 4.91
N PRO A 136 -19.80 13.13 4.37
CA PRO A 136 -20.11 12.74 3.00
C PRO A 136 -19.32 13.61 2.01
N ILE A 137 -18.56 12.95 1.14
CA ILE A 137 -17.76 13.57 0.07
C ILE A 137 -18.35 13.30 -1.32
N GLY A 138 -19.37 12.45 -1.43
CA GLY A 138 -20.03 12.09 -2.68
C GLY A 138 -19.13 11.26 -3.61
N SER A 139 -19.58 11.08 -4.86
CA SER A 139 -18.93 10.21 -5.84
C SER A 139 -17.63 10.77 -6.41
N GLY A 140 -16.65 9.93 -6.70
CA GLY A 140 -15.39 10.36 -7.31
C GLY A 140 -14.47 9.25 -7.80
N PRO A 141 -13.32 9.60 -8.41
CA PRO A 141 -12.37 8.66 -8.99
C PRO A 141 -11.67 7.74 -7.97
N TRP A 142 -11.90 7.96 -6.68
CA TRP A 142 -11.42 7.12 -5.58
C TRP A 142 -12.29 5.88 -5.32
N GLU A 143 -13.43 5.75 -6.00
CA GLU A 143 -14.35 4.62 -5.87
C GLU A 143 -14.06 3.50 -6.86
N ASN A 144 -14.38 2.27 -6.44
CA ASN A 144 -14.28 1.11 -7.33
C ASN A 144 -15.56 0.85 -8.13
N ARG A 145 -16.73 1.13 -7.54
CA ARG A 145 -18.04 0.77 -8.12
C ARG A 145 -18.94 1.95 -8.49
N GLY A 146 -18.48 3.18 -8.23
CA GLY A 146 -19.29 4.38 -8.31
C GLY A 146 -20.36 4.39 -7.21
N GLY A 147 -20.38 5.43 -6.39
CA GLY A 147 -21.31 5.50 -5.26
C GLY A 147 -21.11 6.75 -4.42
N GLU A 148 -21.83 6.87 -3.32
CA GLU A 148 -21.46 7.88 -2.34
C GLU A 148 -20.27 7.39 -1.52
N SER A 149 -19.36 8.31 -1.21
CA SER A 149 -18.23 8.06 -0.32
C SER A 149 -18.27 8.98 0.89
N TRP A 150 -17.71 8.49 1.98
CA TRP A 150 -17.52 9.20 3.24
C TRP A 150 -16.04 9.26 3.59
N ILE A 151 -15.62 10.34 4.24
CA ILE A 151 -14.28 10.50 4.76
C ILE A 151 -14.29 10.58 6.29
N ARG A 152 -13.38 9.83 6.92
CA ARG A 152 -13.26 9.79 8.37
C ARG A 152 -12.44 10.96 8.87
N LEU A 153 -12.94 11.69 9.87
CA LEU A 153 -12.29 12.90 10.38
C LEU A 153 -11.63 12.73 11.76
N ASP A 154 -12.15 11.84 12.61
CA ASP A 154 -11.66 11.63 13.97
C ASP A 154 -10.30 10.93 14.05
N LYS A 155 -9.94 10.17 13.01
CA LYS A 155 -8.70 9.38 12.97
C LYS A 155 -7.95 9.58 11.67
N LEU A 156 -6.63 9.70 11.81
CA LEU A 156 -5.70 9.64 10.69
C LEU A 156 -5.07 8.25 10.58
N ILE A 157 -4.52 8.02 9.40
CA ILE A 157 -3.59 6.94 9.13
C ILE A 157 -2.26 7.60 8.71
N GLU A 158 -1.20 7.25 9.43
CA GLU A 158 0.16 7.60 9.03
C GLU A 158 0.67 6.57 8.03
N VAL A 159 1.10 7.03 6.85
CA VAL A 159 1.54 6.15 5.77
C VAL A 159 2.91 6.63 5.28
N PRO A 160 3.96 5.81 5.29
CA PRO A 160 5.18 6.16 4.57
C PRO A 160 4.89 6.35 3.10
N GLU A 161 5.47 7.39 2.51
CA GLU A 161 5.30 7.68 1.10
C GLU A 161 5.75 6.52 0.18
N SER A 162 6.66 5.66 0.65
CA SER A 162 7.09 4.45 -0.07
C SER A 162 6.04 3.33 -0.11
N GLN A 163 4.98 3.41 0.70
CA GLN A 163 3.93 2.38 0.81
C GLN A 163 2.65 2.74 0.05
N ILE A 164 2.58 3.93 -0.56
CA ILE A 164 1.42 4.30 -1.38
C ILE A 164 1.52 3.66 -2.76
N LEU A 165 0.36 3.29 -3.29
CA LEU A 165 0.21 2.94 -4.70
C LEU A 165 0.07 4.25 -5.49
N ARG A 166 1.02 4.51 -6.39
CA ARG A 166 1.09 5.73 -7.23
C ARG A 166 0.04 5.71 -8.35
N ARG A 167 -1.23 5.76 -7.95
CA ARG A 167 -2.40 5.95 -8.80
C ARG A 167 -3.18 7.20 -8.39
N GLY A 168 -2.48 8.20 -7.86
CA GLY A 168 -3.06 9.36 -7.20
C GLY A 168 -4.08 10.11 -8.06
N VAL A 169 -5.13 10.62 -7.44
CA VAL A 169 -6.13 11.48 -8.08
C VAL A 169 -6.38 12.70 -7.20
N SER A 170 -6.54 13.88 -7.80
CA SER A 170 -6.78 15.10 -7.02
C SER A 170 -8.22 15.14 -6.48
N MET A 171 -8.37 15.45 -5.20
CA MET A 171 -9.65 15.77 -4.58
C MET A 171 -10.16 17.11 -5.13
N PRO A 172 -11.44 17.24 -5.54
CA PRO A 172 -11.98 18.54 -5.91
C PRO A 172 -11.84 19.56 -4.77
N GLU A 173 -11.28 20.73 -5.08
CA GLU A 173 -10.95 21.80 -4.12
C GLU A 173 -12.12 22.10 -3.17
N ARG A 174 -13.33 22.32 -3.71
CA ARG A 174 -14.54 22.58 -2.89
C ARG A 174 -14.86 21.48 -1.86
N ARG A 175 -14.51 20.22 -2.15
CA ARG A 175 -14.71 19.11 -1.20
C ARG A 175 -13.60 19.11 -0.16
N PHE A 176 -12.36 19.38 -0.57
CA PHE A 176 -11.25 19.58 0.35
C PHE A 176 -11.50 20.76 1.32
N ASP A 177 -12.07 21.86 0.84
CA ASP A 177 -12.45 23.01 1.67
C ASP A 177 -13.44 22.62 2.77
N ARG A 178 -14.46 21.83 2.43
CA ARG A 178 -15.42 21.30 3.41
C ARG A 178 -14.75 20.42 4.46
N ILE A 179 -13.83 19.56 4.02
CA ILE A 179 -13.06 18.68 4.92
C ILE A 179 -12.18 19.52 5.85
N SER A 180 -11.42 20.45 5.30
CA SER A 180 -10.52 21.32 6.06
C SER A 180 -11.28 22.22 7.03
N ALA A 181 -12.45 22.75 6.65
CA ALA A 181 -13.31 23.51 7.54
C ALA A 181 -13.76 22.67 8.75
N ARG A 182 -14.16 21.41 8.54
CA ARG A 182 -14.55 20.50 9.62
C ARG A 182 -13.37 20.13 10.51
N LEU A 183 -12.19 19.88 9.92
CA LEU A 183 -10.95 19.64 10.67
C LEU A 183 -10.56 20.82 11.56
N ARG A 184 -10.69 22.06 11.06
CA ARG A 184 -10.41 23.28 11.83
C ARG A 184 -11.41 23.46 12.97
N ASN A 185 -12.70 23.29 12.69
CA ASN A 185 -13.77 23.53 13.65
C ASN A 185 -13.77 22.51 14.80
N ASP A 186 -13.57 21.23 14.50
CA ASP A 186 -13.84 20.16 15.46
C ASP A 186 -12.59 19.44 15.97
N TYR A 187 -11.46 19.55 15.24
CA TYR A 187 -10.25 18.78 15.52
C TYR A 187 -8.99 19.64 15.68
N GLY A 188 -9.13 20.97 15.73
CA GLY A 188 -8.05 21.90 16.09
C GLY A 188 -7.01 22.20 14.99
N TRP A 189 -7.29 21.83 13.74
CA TRP A 189 -6.43 22.16 12.61
C TRP A 189 -6.46 23.67 12.29
N ARG A 190 -5.49 24.17 11.51
CA ARG A 190 -5.39 25.59 11.10
C ARG A 190 -5.42 25.79 9.60
#